data_AF-A0A1Y5DAP5-F1
#
_entry.id   AF-A0A1Y5DAP5-F1
#
_cell.length_a   1.000
_cell.length_b   1.000
_cell.length_c   1.000
_cell.angle_alpha   90.00
_cell.angle_beta   90.00
_cell.angle_gamma   90.00
#
_symmetry.space_group_name_H-M   'P 1'
#
loop_
_entity.id
_entity.type
_entity.pdbx_description
1 polymer ?
#
loop_
_entity_poly.entity_id
_entity_poly.type
_entity_poly.pdbx_seq_one_letter_code
_entity_poly.pdbx_strand_id
1 'polypeptide(L)'
;PDEKRLRKACGRGKKVIIVNYNDKSDVWWQQNQGKLSRFKNLSILRFEESEVKELEKLCQRSMQLNVTIQDAEIWVSSDLGSCTLTPRYR
;
A
#
# COMPACT_ATOMS: atom_id res chain seq x y z
N PRO A 1 2.86 -9.92 5.56
CA PRO A 1 1.81 -10.80 6.14
C PRO A 1 2.17 -12.27 5.90
N ASP A 2 1.74 -13.19 6.76
CA ASP A 2 2.03 -14.62 6.61
C ASP A 2 1.09 -15.31 5.60
N GLU A 3 1.54 -16.44 5.04
CA GLU A 3 0.79 -17.17 4.02
C GLU A 3 -0.59 -17.63 4.50
N LYS A 4 -0.71 -18.07 5.76
CA LYS A 4 -1.99 -18.55 6.31
C LYS A 4 -3.03 -17.42 6.33
N ARG A 5 -2.62 -16.21 6.74
CA ARG A 5 -3.50 -15.02 6.72
C ARG A 5 -3.91 -14.64 5.29
N LEU A 6 -2.99 -14.68 4.34
CA LEU A 6 -3.29 -14.35 2.94
C LEU A 6 -4.23 -15.37 2.30
N ARG A 7 -4.02 -16.66 2.53
CA ARG A 7 -4.93 -17.71 2.06
C ARG A 7 -6.34 -17.53 2.62
N LYS A 8 -6.46 -17.20 3.91
CA LYS A 8 -7.76 -16.93 4.54
C LYS A 8 -8.42 -15.68 3.95
N ALA A 9 -7.66 -14.63 3.67
CA ALA A 9 -8.18 -13.43 3.01
C ALA A 9 -8.65 -13.73 1.59
N CYS A 10 -7.83 -14.41 0.78
CA CYS A 10 -8.16 -14.75 -0.61
C CYS A 10 -9.34 -15.72 -0.72
N GLY A 11 -9.53 -16.61 0.26
CA GLY A 11 -10.69 -17.49 0.33
C GLY A 11 -12.00 -16.82 0.78
N ARG A 12 -11.94 -15.60 1.34
CA ARG A 12 -13.12 -14.86 1.83
C ARG A 12 -13.45 -13.63 0.98
N GLY A 13 -12.43 -12.99 0.39
CA GLY A 13 -12.56 -11.76 -0.36
C GLY A 13 -12.65 -11.99 -1.86
N LYS A 14 -13.48 -11.18 -2.54
CA LYS A 14 -13.54 -11.16 -4.02
C LYS A 14 -12.28 -10.52 -4.64
N LYS A 15 -11.71 -9.52 -3.97
CA LYS A 15 -10.45 -8.87 -4.30
C LYS A 15 -9.66 -8.64 -3.02
N VAL A 16 -8.37 -8.97 -3.02
CA VAL A 16 -7.47 -8.80 -1.89
C VAL A 16 -6.29 -7.95 -2.34
N ILE A 17 -6.01 -6.87 -1.62
CA ILE A 17 -4.88 -5.99 -1.92
C ILE A 17 -3.96 -5.98 -0.70
N ILE A 18 -2.67 -6.24 -0.92
CA ILE A 18 -1.63 -6.02 0.08
C ILE A 18 -1.00 -4.67 -0.19
N VAL A 19 -0.97 -3.80 0.82
CA VAL A 19 -0.28 -2.51 0.75
C VAL A 19 1.02 -2.60 1.52
N ASN A 20 2.13 -2.50 0.81
CA ASN A 20 3.49 -2.55 1.31
C ASN A 20 4.11 -1.15 1.25
N TYR A 21 4.88 -0.76 2.26
CA TYR A 21 5.38 0.61 2.36
C TYR A 21 6.77 0.75 3.00
N ASN A 22 7.50 -0.37 3.22
CA ASN A 22 8.82 -0.34 3.85
C ASN A 22 9.85 -1.17 3.07
N ASP A 23 11.14 -0.95 3.32
CA ASP A 23 12.21 -1.67 2.62
C ASP A 23 12.16 -3.19 2.86
N LYS A 24 11.72 -3.61 4.05
CA LYS A 24 11.55 -5.03 4.40
C LYS A 24 10.48 -5.72 3.56
N SER A 25 9.61 -4.98 2.88
CA SER A 25 8.57 -5.51 2.02
C SER A 25 9.10 -6.17 0.76
N ASP A 26 10.29 -5.79 0.29
CA ASP A 26 10.94 -6.41 -0.88
C ASP A 26 11.43 -7.82 -0.59
N VAL A 27 12.14 -7.96 0.53
CA VAL A 27 12.60 -9.26 1.01
C VAL A 27 11.41 -10.18 1.23
N TRP A 28 10.35 -9.66 1.85
CA TRP A 28 9.10 -10.40 2.01
C TRP A 28 8.50 -10.81 0.66
N TRP A 29 8.45 -9.90 -0.32
CA TRP A 29 7.88 -10.20 -1.63
C TRP A 29 8.67 -11.27 -2.37
N GLN A 30 10.00 -11.16 -2.43
CA GLN A 30 10.87 -12.14 -3.07
C GLN A 30 10.70 -13.55 -2.49
N GLN A 31 10.52 -13.67 -1.18
CA GLN A 31 10.31 -14.96 -0.50
C GLN A 31 8.91 -15.56 -0.71
N ASN A 32 7.90 -14.72 -0.98
CA ASN A 32 6.50 -15.16 -0.99
C ASN A 32 5.86 -15.15 -2.39
N GLN A 33 6.41 -14.43 -3.37
CA GLN A 33 5.81 -14.26 -4.71
C GLN A 33 5.45 -15.59 -5.38
N GLY A 34 6.33 -16.59 -5.31
CA GLY A 34 6.09 -17.91 -5.92
C GLY A 34 4.92 -18.66 -5.29
N LYS A 35 4.68 -18.48 -3.98
CA LYS A 35 3.56 -19.11 -3.26
C LYS A 35 2.24 -18.36 -3.44
N LEU A 36 2.33 -17.05 -3.70
CA LEU A 36 1.20 -16.15 -3.81
C LEU A 36 0.65 -16.05 -5.23
N SER A 37 1.45 -16.38 -6.25
CA SER A 37 1.07 -16.38 -7.68
C SER A 37 -0.18 -17.22 -8.00
N ARG A 38 -0.49 -18.24 -7.19
CA ARG A 38 -1.71 -19.05 -7.34
C ARG A 38 -3.01 -18.29 -7.08
N PHE A 39 -2.97 -17.17 -6.35
CA PHE A 39 -4.14 -16.39 -5.99
C PHE A 39 -4.45 -15.37 -7.07
N LYS A 40 -5.44 -15.66 -7.93
CA LYS A 40 -5.86 -14.77 -9.04
C LYS A 40 -6.54 -13.48 -8.59
N ASN A 41 -7.02 -13.44 -7.34
CA ASN A 41 -7.71 -12.29 -6.75
C ASN A 41 -6.83 -11.44 -5.83
N LEU A 42 -5.51 -11.69 -5.83
CA LEU A 42 -4.54 -10.98 -5.01
C LEU A 42 -3.76 -9.97 -5.86
N SER A 43 -3.70 -8.73 -5.39
CA SER A 43 -2.85 -7.68 -5.97
C SER A 43 -1.94 -7.10 -4.90
N ILE A 44 -0.76 -6.66 -5.29
CA ILE A 44 0.20 -6.07 -4.37
C ILE A 44 0.48 -4.65 -4.81
N LEU A 45 0.28 -3.74 -3.88
CA LEU A 45 0.52 -2.32 -4.01
C LEU A 45 1.72 -1.96 -3.14
N ARG A 46 2.68 -1.25 -3.70
CA ARG A 46 3.84 -0.73 -2.99
C ARG A 46 3.84 0.79 -3.03
N PHE A 47 4.14 1.40 -1.89
CA PHE A 47 4.57 2.80 -1.76
C PHE A 47 6.04 2.84 -1.35
N GLU A 48 6.75 3.91 -1.72
CA GLU A 48 8.10 4.12 -1.20
C GLU A 48 8.03 4.57 0.27
N GLU A 49 9.00 4.11 1.08
CA GLU A 49 9.03 4.41 2.50
C GLU A 49 9.17 5.93 2.76
N SER A 50 9.90 6.63 1.90
CA SER A 50 10.01 8.09 1.96
C SER A 50 8.67 8.79 1.76
N GLU A 51 7.85 8.37 0.79
CA GLU A 51 6.54 8.96 0.52
C GLU A 51 5.60 8.77 1.71
N VAL A 52 5.62 7.58 2.35
CA VAL A 52 4.80 7.31 3.53
C VAL A 52 5.27 8.10 4.75
N LYS A 53 6.57 8.35 4.91
CA LYS A 53 7.10 9.24 5.94
C LYS A 53 6.68 10.69 5.74
N GLU A 54 6.56 11.17 4.50
CA GLU A 54 6.01 12.50 4.23
C GLU A 54 4.51 12.55 4.57
N LEU A 55 3.74 11.50 4.24
CA LEU A 55 2.34 11.40 4.62
C LEU A 55 2.15 11.37 6.15
N GLU A 56 3.05 10.71 6.88
CA GLU A 56 3.04 10.66 8.35
C GLU A 56 3.13 12.06 8.97
N LYS A 57 3.85 13.01 8.34
CA LYS A 57 3.95 14.39 8.82
C LYS A 57 2.64 15.15 8.75
N LEU A 58 1.68 14.71 7.93
CA LEU A 58 0.36 15.31 7.82
C LEU A 58 -0.63 14.79 8.89
N CYS A 59 -0.23 13.80 9.70
CA CYS A 59 -1.09 13.20 10.71
C CYS A 59 -1.37 14.15 11.89
N GLN A 60 -2.65 14.34 12.21
CA GLN A 60 -3.12 15.10 13.37
C GLN A 60 -4.24 14.34 14.11
N ARG A 61 -4.57 14.78 15.33
CA ARG A 61 -5.70 14.21 16.09
C ARG A 61 -7.05 14.39 15.37
N SER A 62 -7.22 15.51 14.68
CA SER A 62 -8.34 15.82 13.79
C SER A 62 -7.75 16.28 12.48
N MET A 63 -8.11 15.64 11.37
CA MET A 63 -7.51 15.91 10.06
C MET A 63 -8.57 16.27 9.02
N GLN A 64 -8.27 17.28 8.20
CA GLN A 64 -8.98 17.52 6.95
C GLN A 64 -7.99 17.31 5.81
N LEU A 65 -8.18 16.22 5.06
CA LEU A 65 -7.32 15.84 3.95
C LEU A 65 -8.07 16.04 2.63
N ASN A 66 -7.46 16.78 1.71
CA ASN A 66 -7.86 16.77 0.31
C ASN A 66 -6.98 15.77 -0.43
N VAL A 67 -7.61 14.81 -1.10
CA VAL A 67 -6.92 13.74 -1.84
C VAL A 67 -7.35 13.80 -3.29
N THR A 68 -6.38 13.99 -4.18
CA THR A 68 -6.58 13.95 -5.64
C THR A 68 -5.85 12.74 -6.21
N ILE A 69 -6.54 11.95 -7.03
CA ILE A 69 -5.97 10.78 -7.70
C ILE A 69 -6.03 11.03 -9.20
N GLN A 70 -4.87 11.10 -9.84
CA GLN A 70 -4.76 11.34 -11.28
C GLN A 70 -3.56 10.56 -11.83
N ASP A 71 -3.74 9.87 -12.96
CA ASP A 71 -2.65 9.20 -13.69
C ASP A 71 -1.76 8.27 -12.81
N ALA A 72 -2.40 7.57 -11.86
CA ALA A 72 -1.74 6.71 -10.86
C ALA A 72 -0.81 7.42 -9.87
N GLU A 73 -0.95 8.74 -9.73
CA GLU A 73 -0.36 9.56 -8.70
C GLU A 73 -1.44 10.02 -7.71
N ILE A 74 -1.09 10.07 -6.43
CA ILE A 74 -1.98 10.48 -5.35
C ILE A 74 -1.39 11.72 -4.70
N TRP A 75 -2.04 12.87 -4.88
CA TRP A 75 -1.69 14.09 -4.18
C TRP A 75 -2.57 14.25 -2.94
N VAL A 76 -1.92 14.44 -1.79
CA VAL A 76 -2.58 14.63 -0.51
C VAL A 76 -2.16 15.98 0.05
N SER A 77 -3.13 16.80 0.41
CA SER A 77 -2.89 18.09 1.06
C SER A 77 -3.73 18.26 2.31
N SER A 78 -3.16 18.89 3.32
CA SER A 78 -3.81 19.30 4.56
C SER A 78 -3.36 20.70 4.97
N ASP A 79 -3.77 21.14 6.15
CA ASP A 79 -3.29 22.35 6.81
C ASP A 79 -1.79 22.30 7.18
N LEU A 80 -1.22 21.11 7.34
CA LEU A 80 0.21 20.90 7.65
C LEU A 80 1.12 20.87 6.42
N GLY A 81 0.55 20.86 5.21
CA GLY A 81 1.32 20.83 3.96
C GLY A 81 0.73 19.86 2.95
N SER A 82 1.57 19.37 2.04
CA SER A 82 1.17 18.41 1.01
C SER A 82 2.25 17.38 0.74
N CYS A 83 1.84 16.17 0.38
CA CYS A 83 2.71 15.11 -0.08
C CYS A 83 2.14 14.42 -1.31
N THR A 84 3.01 13.77 -2.07
CA THR A 84 2.65 12.98 -3.24
C THR A 84 3.05 11.53 -3.02
N LEU A 85 2.18 10.60 -3.39
CA LEU A 85 2.40 9.15 -3.29
C LEU A 85 2.18 8.51 -4.66
N THR A 86 3.12 7.68 -5.09
CA THR A 86 3.00 6.93 -6.35
C THR A 86 2.82 5.43 -6.08
N PRO A 87 1.58 4.90 -6.09
CA PRO A 87 1.36 3.46 -5.99
C PRO A 87 2.00 2.68 -7.13
N ARG A 88 2.85 1.70 -6.79
CA ARG A 88 3.44 0.76 -7.73
C ARG A 88 2.83 -0.62 -7.57
N TYR A 89 2.20 -1.14 -8.62
CA TYR A 89 1.66 -2.50 -8.63
C TYR A 89 2.76 -3.54 -8.89
N ARG A 90 2.61 -4.72 -8.27
CA ARG A 90 3.46 -5.90 -8.47
C ARG A 90 2.61 -7.15 -8.72
#